data_AF-A0A7J4ETZ9-F1
#
_entry.id   AF-A0A7J4ETZ9-F1
#
_cell.length_a   1.000
_cell.length_b   1.000
_cell.length_c   1.000
_cell.angle_alpha   90.00
_cell.angle_beta   90.00
_cell.angle_gamma   90.00
#
_symmetry.space_group_name_H-M   'P 1'
#
loop_
_entity.id
_entity.type
_entity.pdbx_description
1 polymer ?
#
loop_
_entity_poly.entity_id
_entity_poly.type
_entity_poly.pdbx_seq_one_letter_code
_entity_poly.pdbx_strand_id
1 'polypeptide(L)'
;PFVQVSASEFYSSEMKKTEALIQTMRKAIGVRIKETRTVLEGEVAGLDYDMVPNPYNPTQKIPESATLTLETKDDKRTFSVSGRLALQFMQEGLEAGDVIMIDKESGRISRLGKSKKAKKKFDLGDEEEVDVPLGKVEKEKEFTYVITLHVLDEANASRVGGFFSLFSPPTKEIDNEVRNAVDEQVKNWVEEGRAELLPGVLFIDETHLMDIELFTFMNRAMESEMAPIIILASNRGFSKIRGTDITAPHGIPLDLLDRLLIITTESYTPEEIKTIIEIRAAESGITLSRDAIEKLTQLGTENSLRYAIQLLAPAFEYAKLRNSGNVEVEDVERAAKIFVDVGQSSVYLKKWEEKLLLM
;
A
#
# COMPACT_ATOMS: atom_id res chain seq x y z
N PRO A 1 3.51 3.00 -8.62
CA PRO A 1 3.49 2.20 -7.37
C PRO A 1 4.78 2.41 -6.57
N PHE A 2 4.76 2.34 -5.25
CA PHE A 2 5.97 2.36 -4.41
C PHE A 2 5.95 1.14 -3.51
N VAL A 3 6.98 0.30 -3.60
CA VAL A 3 7.12 -0.92 -2.82
C VAL A 3 8.40 -0.82 -2.00
N GLN A 4 8.28 -0.93 -0.68
CA GLN A 4 9.41 -0.97 0.23
C GLN A 4 9.48 -2.35 0.87
N VAL A 5 10.67 -2.94 0.87
CA VAL A 5 10.98 -4.23 1.52
C VAL A 5 12.35 -4.17 2.17
N SER A 6 12.55 -4.87 3.29
CA SER A 6 13.90 -5.21 3.74
C SER A 6 14.41 -6.44 3.00
N ALA A 7 15.71 -6.46 2.68
CA ALA A 7 16.38 -7.63 2.10
C ALA A 7 16.16 -8.93 2.90
N SER A 8 15.94 -8.85 4.22
CA SER A 8 15.65 -10.04 5.04
C SER A 8 14.32 -10.70 4.70
N GLU A 9 13.35 -9.95 4.16
CA GLU A 9 12.00 -10.46 3.86
C GLU A 9 11.99 -11.45 2.70
N PHE A 10 13.02 -11.45 1.85
CA PHE A 10 13.17 -12.44 0.79
C PHE A 10 13.47 -13.85 1.33
N TYR A 11 13.89 -13.97 2.58
CA TYR A 11 14.23 -15.25 3.20
C TYR A 11 13.02 -15.81 3.97
N SER A 12 12.10 -16.46 3.25
CA SER A 12 10.92 -17.11 3.81
C SER A 12 11.00 -18.64 3.67
N SER A 13 10.36 -19.36 4.60
CA SER A 13 10.14 -20.81 4.49
C SER A 13 8.98 -21.17 3.57
N GLU A 14 8.09 -20.22 3.26
CA GLU A 14 6.85 -20.46 2.51
C GLU A 14 7.03 -20.35 0.99
N MET A 15 8.03 -19.58 0.53
CA MET A 15 8.30 -19.35 -0.88
C MET A 15 9.79 -19.21 -1.13
N LYS A 16 10.24 -19.53 -2.35
CA LYS A 16 11.63 -19.30 -2.74
C LYS A 16 11.96 -17.81 -2.69
N LYS A 17 13.20 -17.48 -2.31
CA LYS A 17 13.71 -16.11 -2.28
C LYS A 17 13.68 -15.41 -3.65
N THR A 18 13.91 -16.16 -4.72
CA THR A 18 13.81 -15.65 -6.10
C THR A 18 12.36 -15.31 -6.46
N GLU A 19 11.42 -16.14 -6.05
CA GLU A 19 9.98 -15.89 -6.22
C GLU A 19 9.53 -14.65 -5.43
N ALA A 20 9.97 -14.50 -4.19
CA ALA A 20 9.70 -13.32 -3.37
C ALA A 20 10.19 -12.02 -4.07
N LEU A 21 11.40 -12.05 -4.64
CA LEU A 21 11.95 -10.92 -5.40
C LEU A 21 11.13 -10.62 -6.66
N ILE A 22 10.74 -11.64 -7.45
CA ILE A 22 9.90 -11.46 -8.65
C ILE A 22 8.57 -10.81 -8.28
N GLN A 23 7.88 -11.34 -7.28
CA GLN A 23 6.59 -10.79 -6.84
C GLN A 23 6.74 -9.33 -6.41
N THR A 24 7.81 -9.01 -5.70
CA THR A 24 8.07 -7.64 -5.25
C THR A 24 8.32 -6.69 -6.43
N MET A 25 9.10 -7.12 -7.44
CA MET A 25 9.29 -6.36 -8.67
C MET A 25 7.97 -6.17 -9.43
N ARG A 26 7.14 -7.21 -9.55
CA ARG A 26 5.83 -7.15 -10.23
C ARG A 26 4.80 -6.32 -9.48
N LYS A 27 4.89 -6.21 -8.15
CA LYS A 27 4.10 -5.26 -7.34
C LYS A 27 4.52 -3.81 -7.58
N ALA A 28 5.78 -3.56 -7.94
CA ALA A 28 6.28 -2.22 -8.20
C ALA A 28 5.91 -1.69 -9.60
N ILE A 29 5.36 -2.51 -10.49
CA ILE A 29 4.96 -2.10 -11.84
C ILE A 29 3.44 -1.99 -11.91
N GLY A 30 2.95 -0.81 -12.28
CA GLY A 30 1.53 -0.56 -12.49
C GLY A 30 1.15 -0.64 -13.96
N VAL A 31 -0.09 -1.02 -14.23
CA VAL A 31 -0.77 -0.95 -15.52
C VAL A 31 -2.01 -0.09 -15.31
N ARG A 32 -2.06 1.05 -15.99
CA ARG A 32 -3.23 1.92 -16.05
C ARG A 32 -4.08 1.49 -17.23
N ILE A 33 -5.22 0.88 -16.97
CA ILE A 33 -6.18 0.45 -18.00
C ILE A 33 -7.25 1.51 -18.15
N LYS A 34 -7.47 1.94 -19.39
CA LYS A 34 -8.57 2.84 -19.77
C LYS A 34 -9.65 2.01 -20.44
N GLU A 35 -10.84 2.05 -19.87
CA GLU A 35 -11.97 1.28 -20.37
C GLU A 35 -13.19 2.19 -20.48
N THR A 36 -13.69 2.35 -21.71
CA THR A 36 -14.95 3.06 -21.94
C THR A 36 -16.08 2.07 -21.77
N ARG A 37 -16.99 2.34 -20.84
CA ARG A 37 -18.21 1.54 -20.65
C ARG A 37 -19.46 2.39 -20.85
N THR A 38 -20.51 1.76 -21.35
CA THR A 38 -21.84 2.37 -21.38
C THR A 38 -22.48 2.21 -20.01
N VAL A 39 -22.81 3.34 -19.38
CA VAL A 39 -23.44 3.37 -18.06
C VAL A 39 -24.79 4.07 -18.10
N LEU A 40 -25.68 3.63 -17.22
CA LEU A 40 -26.90 4.35 -16.87
C LEU A 40 -26.64 5.12 -15.58
N GLU A 41 -26.65 6.44 -15.63
CA GLU A 41 -26.38 7.31 -14.48
C GLU A 41 -27.53 8.29 -14.30
N GLY A 42 -28.09 8.35 -13.10
CA GLY A 42 -29.21 9.23 -12.81
C GLY A 42 -29.72 9.10 -11.38
N GLU A 43 -30.58 10.04 -11.00
CA GLU A 43 -31.39 9.95 -9.79
C GLU A 43 -32.53 8.95 -10.02
N VAL A 44 -32.75 8.06 -9.05
CA VAL A 44 -33.89 7.15 -9.03
C VAL A 44 -35.15 7.97 -8.79
N ALA A 45 -35.94 8.19 -9.86
CA ALA A 45 -37.22 8.89 -9.79
C ALA A 45 -38.38 7.96 -9.41
N GLY A 46 -38.23 6.66 -9.67
CA GLY A 46 -39.22 5.64 -9.33
C GLY A 46 -38.64 4.25 -9.46
N LEU A 47 -39.04 3.35 -8.56
CA LEU A 47 -38.59 1.97 -8.54
C LEU A 47 -39.74 1.09 -8.04
N ASP A 48 -40.33 0.32 -8.96
CA ASP A 48 -41.46 -0.56 -8.69
C ASP A 48 -41.05 -2.02 -8.88
N TYR A 49 -41.25 -2.85 -7.86
CA TYR A 49 -40.89 -4.27 -7.89
C TYR A 49 -42.10 -5.15 -8.19
N ASP A 50 -41.96 -6.04 -9.17
CA ASP A 50 -42.94 -7.09 -9.46
C ASP A 50 -42.64 -8.31 -8.59
N MET A 51 -43.35 -8.40 -7.46
CA MET A 51 -43.11 -9.41 -6.43
C MET A 51 -43.94 -10.67 -6.65
N VAL A 52 -43.29 -11.83 -6.75
CA VAL A 52 -43.93 -13.15 -6.83
C VAL A 52 -43.65 -14.01 -5.60
N PRO A 53 -44.53 -14.97 -5.25
CA PRO A 53 -44.27 -15.92 -4.19
C PRO A 53 -43.02 -16.77 -4.49
N ASN A 54 -42.13 -16.94 -3.51
CA ASN A 54 -40.94 -17.77 -3.67
C ASN A 54 -41.34 -19.25 -3.86
N PRO A 55 -40.89 -19.92 -4.94
CA PRO A 55 -41.21 -21.32 -5.22
C PRO A 55 -40.85 -22.30 -4.09
N TYR A 56 -39.85 -21.96 -3.27
CA TYR A 56 -39.35 -22.82 -2.19
C TYR A 56 -39.86 -22.42 -0.80
N ASN A 57 -40.39 -21.20 -0.64
CA ASN A 57 -40.91 -20.70 0.62
C ASN A 57 -42.10 -19.76 0.37
N PRO A 58 -43.35 -20.26 0.45
CA PRO A 58 -44.56 -19.46 0.15
C PRO A 58 -44.74 -18.21 1.02
N THR A 59 -44.07 -18.13 2.18
CA THR A 59 -44.10 -16.97 3.06
C THR A 59 -43.13 -15.84 2.65
N GLN A 60 -42.20 -16.11 1.74
CA GLN A 60 -41.28 -15.09 1.21
C GLN A 60 -41.68 -14.69 -0.22
N LYS A 61 -41.62 -13.39 -0.50
CA LYS A 61 -41.78 -12.87 -1.86
C LYS A 61 -40.41 -12.51 -2.42
N ILE A 62 -40.20 -12.81 -3.70
CA ILE A 62 -38.99 -12.45 -4.43
C ILE A 62 -39.37 -11.58 -5.64
N PRO A 63 -38.53 -10.61 -6.03
CA PRO A 63 -38.79 -9.81 -7.22
C PRO A 63 -38.52 -10.65 -8.48
N GLU A 64 -39.54 -10.83 -9.33
CA GLU A 64 -39.41 -11.42 -10.67
C GLU A 64 -38.84 -10.41 -11.67
N SER A 65 -39.24 -9.15 -11.53
CA SER A 65 -38.76 -8.01 -12.31
C SER A 65 -38.88 -6.72 -11.48
N ALA A 66 -38.30 -5.64 -12.00
CA ALA A 66 -38.55 -4.30 -11.50
C ALA A 66 -38.63 -3.30 -12.65
N THR A 67 -39.43 -2.25 -12.48
CA THR A 67 -39.47 -1.09 -13.37
C THR A 67 -38.69 0.04 -12.69
N LEU A 68 -37.53 0.39 -13.27
CA LEU A 68 -36.65 1.45 -12.77
C LEU A 68 -36.78 2.69 -13.65
N THR A 69 -37.07 3.84 -13.04
CA THR A 69 -37.04 5.14 -13.72
C THR A 69 -35.88 5.97 -13.21
N LEU A 70 -34.97 6.33 -14.12
CA LEU A 70 -33.83 7.19 -13.86
C LEU A 70 -34.05 8.57 -14.49
N GLU A 71 -33.64 9.60 -13.76
CA GLU A 71 -33.78 11.00 -14.15
C GLU A 71 -32.44 11.73 -13.98
N THR A 72 -32.04 12.43 -15.03
CA THR A 72 -30.97 13.43 -14.99
C THR A 72 -31.59 14.82 -15.11
N LYS A 73 -30.78 15.88 -15.12
CA LYS A 73 -31.28 17.24 -15.36
C LYS A 73 -31.86 17.43 -16.77
N ASP A 74 -31.45 16.60 -17.73
CA ASP A 74 -31.71 16.80 -19.16
C ASP A 74 -32.49 15.63 -19.82
N ASP A 75 -32.63 14.48 -19.14
CA ASP A 75 -33.26 13.28 -19.68
C ASP A 75 -33.96 12.47 -18.57
N LYS A 76 -35.00 11.72 -18.95
CA LYS A 76 -35.73 10.82 -18.06
C LYS A 76 -36.10 9.55 -18.80
N ARG A 77 -35.70 8.40 -18.26
CA ARG A 77 -35.90 7.09 -18.90
C ARG A 77 -36.37 6.04 -17.92
N THR A 78 -37.23 5.16 -18.41
CA THR A 78 -37.74 4.01 -17.67
C THR A 78 -37.24 2.72 -18.30
N PHE A 79 -36.79 1.78 -17.48
CA PHE A 79 -36.20 0.52 -17.87
C PHE A 79 -36.92 -0.63 -17.17
N SER A 80 -37.15 -1.72 -17.91
CA SER A 80 -37.55 -3.00 -17.34
C SER A 80 -36.30 -3.77 -16.94
N VAL A 81 -36.25 -4.21 -15.69
CA VAL A 81 -35.09 -4.82 -15.06
C VAL A 81 -35.40 -6.26 -14.70
N SER A 82 -34.45 -7.16 -14.96
CA SER A 82 -34.61 -8.59 -14.68
C SER A 82 -34.61 -8.89 -13.17
N GLY A 83 -35.21 -10.01 -12.77
CA GLY A 83 -35.30 -10.41 -11.36
C GLY A 83 -33.98 -10.46 -10.62
N ARG A 84 -32.86 -10.80 -11.29
CA ARG A 84 -31.52 -10.81 -10.67
C ARG A 84 -31.09 -9.41 -10.23
N LEU A 85 -31.27 -8.41 -11.09
CA LEU A 85 -30.93 -7.02 -10.79
C LEU A 85 -31.94 -6.39 -9.82
N ALA A 86 -33.22 -6.75 -9.94
CA ALA A 86 -34.25 -6.33 -9.00
C ALA A 86 -33.96 -6.84 -7.57
N LEU A 87 -33.51 -8.08 -7.43
CA LEU A 87 -33.05 -8.62 -6.14
C LEU A 87 -31.86 -7.81 -5.59
N GLN A 88 -30.91 -7.43 -6.44
CA GLN A 88 -29.76 -6.62 -6.04
C GLN A 88 -30.17 -5.22 -5.59
N PHE A 89 -31.07 -4.55 -6.32
CA PHE A 89 -31.62 -3.25 -5.90
C PHE A 89 -32.28 -3.31 -4.51
N MET A 90 -32.98 -4.41 -4.25
CA MET A 90 -33.67 -4.64 -2.97
C MET A 90 -32.68 -4.92 -1.83
N GLN A 91 -31.59 -5.65 -2.11
CA GLN A 91 -30.52 -5.93 -1.14
C GLN A 91 -29.69 -4.68 -0.82
N GLU A 92 -29.42 -3.84 -1.83
CA GLU A 92 -28.72 -2.56 -1.67
C GLU A 92 -29.62 -1.47 -1.05
N GLY A 93 -30.93 -1.72 -0.94
CA GLY A 93 -31.89 -0.80 -0.34
C GLY A 93 -32.08 0.48 -1.15
N LEU A 94 -32.11 0.37 -2.48
CA LEU A 94 -32.28 1.52 -3.36
C LEU A 94 -33.66 2.16 -3.17
N GLU A 95 -33.66 3.48 -3.03
CA GLU A 95 -34.86 4.30 -2.83
C GLU A 95 -34.95 5.42 -3.86
N ALA A 96 -36.16 5.98 -4.01
CA ALA A 96 -36.35 7.22 -4.76
C ALA A 96 -35.51 8.35 -4.14
N GLY A 97 -34.79 9.08 -4.98
CA GLY A 97 -33.85 10.12 -4.58
C GLY A 97 -32.39 9.66 -4.47
N ASP A 98 -32.10 8.37 -4.62
CA ASP A 98 -30.71 7.89 -4.72
C ASP A 98 -30.13 8.22 -6.09
N VAL A 99 -28.89 8.69 -6.14
CA VAL A 99 -28.15 8.83 -7.40
C VAL A 99 -27.31 7.56 -7.58
N ILE A 100 -27.57 6.83 -8.65
CA ILE A 100 -26.92 5.56 -8.94
C ILE A 100 -26.26 5.56 -10.30
N MET A 101 -25.29 4.67 -10.45
CA MET A 101 -24.66 4.35 -11.71
C MET A 101 -24.72 2.83 -11.91
N ILE A 102 -25.27 2.41 -13.05
CA ILE A 102 -25.38 1.00 -13.44
C ILE A 102 -24.53 0.78 -14.68
N ASP A 103 -23.57 -0.13 -14.60
CA ASP A 103 -22.85 -0.60 -15.77
C ASP A 103 -23.75 -1.55 -16.58
N LYS A 104 -23.99 -1.21 -17.85
CA LYS A 104 -24.93 -1.93 -18.71
C LYS A 104 -24.44 -3.34 -19.06
N GLU A 105 -23.13 -3.57 -19.10
CA GLU A 105 -22.55 -4.87 -19.46
C GLU A 105 -22.49 -5.81 -18.25
N SER A 106 -21.98 -5.31 -17.12
CA SER A 106 -21.82 -6.15 -15.92
C SER A 106 -23.09 -6.23 -15.07
N GLY A 107 -23.98 -5.23 -15.19
CA GLY A 107 -25.12 -5.04 -14.30
C GLY A 107 -24.73 -4.58 -12.89
N ARG A 108 -23.45 -4.24 -12.66
CA ARG A 108 -22.99 -3.76 -11.35
C ARG A 108 -23.57 -2.39 -11.06
N ILE A 109 -24.09 -2.23 -9.85
CA ILE A 109 -24.65 -0.99 -9.34
C ILE A 109 -23.66 -0.33 -8.39
N SER A 110 -23.56 0.99 -8.49
CA SER A 110 -22.81 1.84 -7.57
C SER A 110 -23.71 2.98 -7.11
N ARG A 111 -24.02 3.02 -5.82
CA ARG A 111 -24.73 4.15 -5.18
C ARG A 111 -23.73 5.28 -4.97
N LEU A 112 -23.97 6.42 -5.63
CA LEU A 112 -23.11 7.60 -5.55
C LEU A 112 -23.49 8.50 -4.37
N GLY A 113 -24.73 8.41 -3.88
CA GLY A 113 -25.22 9.16 -2.72
C GLY A 113 -26.70 9.52 -2.88
N LYS A 114 -27.20 10.42 -2.02
CA LYS A 114 -28.57 10.95 -2.14
C LYS A 114 -28.59 12.30 -2.85
N SER A 115 -29.63 12.51 -3.65
CA SER A 115 -29.84 13.77 -4.35
C SER A 115 -30.14 14.89 -3.34
N LYS A 116 -29.58 16.08 -3.58
CA LYS A 116 -29.89 17.27 -2.78
C LYS A 116 -31.38 17.66 -2.83
N LYS A 117 -32.12 17.23 -3.84
CA LYS A 117 -33.56 17.49 -4.01
C LYS A 117 -34.42 16.61 -3.09
N ALA A 118 -33.99 15.38 -2.82
CA ALA A 118 -34.78 14.37 -2.13
C ALA A 118 -34.62 14.37 -0.61
N LYS A 119 -33.79 15.26 -0.03
CA LYS A 119 -33.49 15.24 1.40
C LYS A 119 -34.73 15.52 2.25
N LYS A 120 -35.15 14.52 3.05
CA LYS A 120 -35.82 14.77 4.33
C LYS A 120 -34.74 15.16 5.34
N LYS A 121 -34.90 16.29 6.04
CA LYS A 121 -34.03 16.68 7.16
C LYS A 121 -34.15 15.62 8.26
N PHE A 122 -33.21 14.69 8.32
CA PHE A 122 -33.00 13.84 9.49
C PHE A 122 -31.81 14.40 10.28
N ASP A 123 -31.91 14.37 11.60
CA ASP A 123 -30.90 14.92 12.52
C ASP A 123 -29.67 13.99 12.71
N LEU A 124 -29.73 12.75 12.20
CA LEU A 124 -28.68 11.73 12.31
C LEU A 124 -28.60 10.92 11.01
N GLY A 125 -27.40 10.84 10.41
CA GLY A 125 -27.08 10.05 9.22
C GLY A 125 -26.13 10.77 8.26
N ASP A 126 -24.93 10.23 8.06
CA ASP A 126 -23.94 10.72 7.08
C ASP A 126 -24.19 10.05 5.72
N GLU A 127 -25.26 10.43 5.02
CA GLU A 127 -25.41 10.07 3.59
C GLU A 127 -24.71 11.14 2.73
N GLU A 128 -23.78 10.71 1.86
CA GLU A 128 -23.08 11.62 0.95
C GLU A 128 -24.07 12.32 0.00
N GLU A 129 -24.01 13.65 0.00
CA GLU A 129 -24.87 14.48 -0.85
C GLU A 129 -24.26 14.65 -2.23
N VAL A 130 -25.02 14.29 -3.25
CA VAL A 130 -24.60 14.38 -4.65
C VAL A 130 -25.60 15.18 -5.48
N ASP A 131 -25.08 15.91 -6.46
CA ASP A 131 -25.91 16.63 -7.41
C ASP A 131 -26.51 15.68 -8.44
N VAL A 132 -27.73 15.98 -8.89
CA VAL A 132 -28.36 15.24 -9.99
C VAL A 132 -27.47 15.36 -11.24
N PRO A 133 -27.10 14.23 -11.88
CA PRO A 133 -26.24 14.24 -13.06
C PRO A 133 -26.79 15.09 -14.21
N LEU A 134 -25.89 15.62 -15.03
CA LEU A 134 -26.18 16.31 -16.29
C LEU A 134 -26.11 15.34 -17.47
N GLY A 135 -26.76 15.69 -18.57
CA GLY A 135 -26.74 14.94 -19.82
C GLY A 135 -27.76 13.80 -19.89
N LYS A 136 -27.57 12.88 -20.84
CA LYS A 136 -28.45 11.71 -21.03
C LYS A 136 -28.26 10.72 -19.88
N VAL A 137 -29.35 9.99 -19.56
CA VAL A 137 -29.31 8.89 -18.57
C VAL A 137 -28.32 7.82 -19.02
N GLU A 138 -28.37 7.45 -20.31
CA GLU A 138 -27.43 6.52 -20.92
C GLU A 138 -26.28 7.30 -21.56
N LYS A 139 -25.06 7.07 -21.07
CA LYS A 139 -23.85 7.73 -21.55
C LYS A 139 -22.64 6.82 -21.47
N GLU A 140 -21.66 7.08 -22.33
CA GLU A 140 -20.35 6.44 -22.24
C GLU A 140 -19.51 7.15 -21.18
N LYS A 141 -18.85 6.37 -20.32
CA LYS A 141 -17.97 6.87 -19.27
C LYS A 141 -16.64 6.12 -19.35
N GLU A 142 -15.55 6.88 -19.40
CA GLU A 142 -14.20 6.33 -19.34
C GLU A 142 -13.85 6.03 -17.88
N PHE A 143 -13.50 4.78 -17.61
CA PHE A 143 -12.98 4.34 -16.33
C PHE A 143 -11.47 4.13 -16.46
N THR A 144 -10.73 4.66 -15.48
CA THR A 144 -9.30 4.43 -15.38
C THR A 144 -9.04 3.58 -14.15
N TYR A 145 -8.47 2.40 -14.36
CA TYR A 145 -8.05 1.49 -13.29
C TYR A 145 -6.54 1.40 -13.25
N VAL A 146 -5.95 1.43 -12.05
CA VAL A 146 -4.52 1.18 -11.88
C VAL A 146 -4.38 -0.11 -11.08
N ILE A 147 -3.81 -1.12 -11.72
CA ILE A 147 -3.53 -2.44 -11.12
C ILE A 147 -2.05 -2.76 -11.30
N THR A 148 -1.48 -3.64 -10.47
CA THR A 148 -0.08 -4.04 -10.63
C THR A 148 0.04 -5.31 -11.48
N LEU A 149 1.20 -5.56 -12.08
CA LEU A 149 1.45 -6.80 -12.80
C LEU A 149 1.23 -8.03 -11.91
N HIS A 150 1.60 -7.94 -10.64
CA HIS A 150 1.38 -9.03 -9.70
C HIS A 150 -0.10 -9.38 -9.51
N VAL A 151 -0.98 -8.37 -9.42
CA VAL A 151 -2.43 -8.60 -9.31
C VAL A 151 -2.97 -9.26 -10.59
N LEU A 152 -2.44 -8.89 -11.76
CA LEU A 152 -2.78 -9.55 -13.02
C LEU A 152 -2.30 -11.00 -13.06
N ASP A 153 -1.12 -11.29 -12.52
CA ASP A 153 -0.62 -12.66 -12.42
C ASP A 153 -1.51 -13.53 -11.54
N GLU A 154 -1.87 -13.05 -10.35
CA GLU A 154 -2.73 -13.78 -9.41
C GLU A 154 -4.11 -14.04 -10.02
N ALA A 155 -4.67 -13.05 -10.71
CA ALA A 155 -5.96 -13.16 -11.38
C ALA A 155 -5.93 -14.21 -12.52
N ASN A 156 -4.82 -14.30 -13.27
CA ASN A 156 -4.68 -15.28 -14.35
C ASN A 156 -4.30 -16.67 -13.83
N ALA A 157 -3.46 -16.78 -12.80
CA ALA A 157 -3.13 -18.04 -12.15
C ALA A 157 -4.39 -18.72 -11.56
N SER A 158 -5.26 -17.92 -10.92
CA SER A 158 -6.52 -18.40 -10.37
C SER A 158 -7.51 -18.91 -11.43
N ARG A 159 -7.40 -18.43 -12.68
CA ARG A 159 -8.24 -18.88 -13.81
C ARG A 159 -7.72 -20.15 -14.48
N VAL A 160 -6.41 -20.37 -14.48
CA VAL A 160 -5.77 -21.59 -15.03
C VAL A 160 -5.99 -22.78 -14.08
N GLY A 161 -6.12 -22.53 -12.77
CA GLY A 161 -6.48 -23.52 -11.78
C GLY A 161 -7.94 -23.98 -11.90
N GLY A 162 -8.24 -24.86 -12.85
CA GLY A 162 -9.56 -25.50 -12.99
C GLY A 162 -10.00 -26.28 -11.74
N PHE A 163 -11.03 -27.12 -11.86
CA PHE A 163 -11.65 -27.88 -10.74
C PHE A 163 -10.67 -28.59 -9.76
N PHE A 164 -9.46 -28.93 -10.22
CA PHE A 164 -8.42 -29.57 -9.41
C PHE A 164 -7.65 -28.62 -8.47
N SER A 165 -7.63 -27.31 -8.71
CA SER A 165 -6.94 -26.35 -7.83
C SER A 165 -7.61 -26.22 -6.46
N LEU A 166 -8.89 -26.60 -6.35
CA LEU A 166 -9.66 -26.61 -5.11
C LEU A 166 -9.13 -27.66 -4.08
N PHE A 167 -8.41 -28.67 -4.56
CA PHE A 167 -7.88 -29.78 -3.75
C PHE A 167 -6.38 -29.68 -3.49
N SER A 168 -5.68 -28.73 -4.13
CA SER A 168 -4.27 -28.45 -3.89
C SER A 168 -4.14 -27.31 -2.87
N PRO A 169 -3.12 -27.36 -1.99
CA PRO A 169 -2.80 -26.21 -1.15
C PRO A 169 -2.57 -24.98 -2.06
N PRO A 170 -3.08 -23.79 -1.73
CA PRO A 170 -2.81 -22.59 -2.51
C PRO A 170 -1.29 -22.36 -2.53
N THR A 171 -0.64 -22.63 -3.66
CA THR A 171 0.77 -22.35 -3.83
C THR A 171 0.91 -20.85 -4.00
N LYS A 172 1.68 -20.20 -3.13
CA LYS A 172 2.01 -18.78 -3.27
C LYS A 172 2.91 -18.49 -4.48
N GLU A 173 3.48 -19.52 -5.12
CA GLU A 173 4.34 -19.36 -6.30
C GLU A 173 3.48 -19.32 -7.58
N ILE A 174 3.77 -18.36 -8.45
CA ILE A 174 3.11 -18.23 -9.75
C ILE A 174 4.04 -18.75 -10.85
N ASP A 175 3.51 -19.58 -11.74
CA ASP A 175 4.26 -20.14 -12.85
C ASP A 175 4.73 -19.07 -13.85
N ASN A 176 5.91 -19.29 -14.42
CA ASN A 176 6.49 -18.37 -15.40
C ASN A 176 5.69 -18.32 -16.71
N GLU A 177 4.98 -19.40 -17.07
CA GLU A 177 4.09 -19.40 -18.24
C GLU A 177 2.94 -18.40 -18.08
N VAL A 178 2.35 -18.33 -16.88
CA VAL A 178 1.29 -17.36 -16.56
C VAL A 178 1.83 -15.94 -16.65
N ARG A 179 3.03 -15.68 -16.13
CA ARG A 179 3.67 -14.36 -16.18
C ARG A 179 3.96 -13.92 -17.60
N ASN A 180 4.51 -14.82 -18.42
CA ASN A 180 4.80 -14.51 -19.82
C ASN A 180 3.50 -14.20 -20.60
N ALA A 181 2.42 -14.93 -20.33
CA ALA A 181 1.12 -14.66 -20.93
C ALA A 181 0.55 -13.30 -20.48
N VAL A 182 0.71 -12.94 -19.21
CA VAL A 182 0.34 -11.62 -18.68
C VAL A 182 1.16 -10.51 -19.34
N ASP A 183 2.48 -10.72 -19.48
CA ASP A 183 3.38 -9.72 -20.09
C ASP A 183 3.02 -9.49 -21.56
N GLU A 184 2.72 -10.54 -22.32
CA GLU A 184 2.24 -10.44 -23.70
C GLU A 184 0.87 -9.73 -23.77
N GLN A 185 -0.06 -10.07 -22.88
CA GLN A 185 -1.37 -9.42 -22.81
C GLN A 185 -1.25 -7.91 -22.51
N VAL A 186 -0.42 -7.54 -21.54
CA VAL A 186 -0.20 -6.13 -21.17
C VAL A 186 0.47 -5.39 -22.32
N LYS A 187 1.45 -6.00 -22.99
CA LYS A 187 2.08 -5.42 -24.18
C LYS A 187 1.06 -5.12 -25.28
N ASN A 188 0.17 -6.07 -25.59
CA ASN A 188 -0.89 -5.88 -26.57
C ASN A 188 -1.83 -4.73 -26.18
N TRP A 189 -2.22 -4.62 -24.89
CA TRP A 189 -3.05 -3.51 -24.43
C TRP A 189 -2.38 -2.14 -24.55
N VAL A 190 -1.06 -2.08 -24.36
CA VAL A 190 -0.27 -0.85 -24.53
C VAL A 190 -0.18 -0.48 -26.01
N GLU A 191 0.08 -1.45 -26.90
CA GLU A 191 0.13 -1.24 -28.35
C GLU A 191 -1.23 -0.81 -28.93
N GLU A 192 -2.33 -1.34 -28.39
CA GLU A 192 -3.71 -0.94 -28.72
C GLU A 192 -4.11 0.44 -28.14
N GLY A 193 -3.29 1.04 -27.27
CA GLY A 193 -3.60 2.30 -26.59
C GLY A 193 -4.67 2.18 -25.50
N ARG A 194 -5.01 0.96 -25.08
CA ARG A 194 -6.00 0.66 -24.03
C ARG A 194 -5.38 0.67 -22.63
N ALA A 195 -4.07 0.52 -22.54
CA ALA A 195 -3.34 0.57 -21.28
C ALA A 195 -2.05 1.40 -21.38
N GLU A 196 -1.56 1.84 -20.23
CA GLU A 196 -0.29 2.53 -20.08
C GLU A 196 0.50 1.87 -18.94
N LEU A 197 1.76 1.54 -19.19
CA LEU A 197 2.65 1.04 -18.16
C LEU A 197 3.13 2.18 -17.26
N LEU A 198 2.99 1.99 -15.95
CA LEU A 198 3.44 2.91 -14.92
C LEU A 198 4.63 2.30 -14.17
N PRO A 199 5.87 2.62 -14.57
CA PRO A 199 7.04 2.17 -13.82
C PRO A 199 6.99 2.79 -12.43
N GLY A 200 6.93 1.95 -11.41
CA GLY A 200 7.03 2.38 -10.03
C GLY A 200 8.44 2.26 -9.49
N VAL A 201 8.53 2.28 -8.16
CA VAL A 201 9.79 2.23 -7.43
C VAL A 201 9.77 1.02 -6.51
N LEU A 202 10.85 0.24 -6.55
CA LEU A 202 11.17 -0.82 -5.61
C LEU A 202 12.34 -0.34 -4.73
N PHE A 203 12.06 -0.10 -3.46
CA PHE A 203 13.06 0.24 -2.45
C PHE A 203 13.42 -1.00 -1.63
N ILE A 204 14.68 -1.40 -1.65
CA ILE A 204 15.22 -2.53 -0.88
C ILE A 204 16.18 -1.99 0.18
N ASP A 205 15.77 -2.08 1.45
CA ASP A 205 16.62 -1.72 2.59
C ASP A 205 17.56 -2.88 2.97
N GLU A 206 18.65 -2.55 3.65
CA GLU A 206 19.65 -3.49 4.16
C GLU A 206 20.17 -4.47 3.09
N THR A 207 20.43 -3.96 1.87
CA THR A 207 20.80 -4.76 0.69
C THR A 207 21.99 -5.70 0.92
N HIS A 208 22.90 -5.35 1.84
CA HIS A 208 24.03 -6.20 2.26
C HIS A 208 23.62 -7.56 2.88
N LEU A 209 22.34 -7.74 3.22
CA LEU A 209 21.78 -9.01 3.69
C LEU A 209 21.38 -9.95 2.56
N MET A 210 21.36 -9.50 1.31
CA MET A 210 21.13 -10.34 0.14
C MET A 210 22.34 -11.24 -0.15
N ASP A 211 22.07 -12.39 -0.77
CA ASP A 211 23.10 -13.33 -1.22
C ASP A 211 23.36 -13.22 -2.72
N ILE A 212 24.43 -13.88 -3.16
CA ILE A 212 24.86 -13.86 -4.56
C ILE A 212 23.78 -14.35 -5.54
N GLU A 213 22.90 -15.25 -5.12
CA GLU A 213 21.82 -15.77 -5.97
C GLU A 213 20.75 -14.72 -6.21
N LEU A 214 20.33 -13.99 -5.17
CA LEU A 214 19.42 -12.86 -5.30
C LEU A 214 20.01 -11.74 -6.14
N PHE A 215 21.30 -11.42 -5.97
CA PHE A 215 21.97 -10.41 -6.81
C PHE A 215 22.04 -10.84 -8.28
N THR A 216 22.36 -12.10 -8.55
CA THR A 216 22.40 -12.64 -9.92
C THR A 216 21.01 -12.58 -10.56
N PHE A 217 19.98 -12.94 -9.80
CA PHE A 217 18.59 -12.89 -10.27
C PHE A 217 18.14 -11.46 -10.55
N MET A 218 18.43 -10.52 -9.63
CA MET A 218 18.13 -9.11 -9.80
C MET A 218 18.82 -8.53 -11.03
N ASN A 219 20.09 -8.87 -11.26
CA ASN A 219 20.86 -8.39 -12.41
C ASN A 219 20.19 -8.77 -13.73
N ARG A 220 19.68 -10.01 -13.83
CA ARG A 220 18.89 -10.46 -14.99
C ARG A 220 17.52 -9.77 -15.07
N ALA A 221 16.84 -9.58 -13.93
CA ALA A 221 15.52 -8.97 -13.91
C ALA A 221 15.54 -7.48 -14.28
N MET A 222 16.64 -6.78 -14.00
CA MET A 222 16.89 -5.39 -14.41
C MET A 222 17.03 -5.21 -15.92
N GLU A 223 17.33 -6.28 -16.68
CA GLU A 223 17.42 -6.24 -18.14
C GLU A 223 16.06 -6.32 -18.83
N SER A 224 14.98 -6.60 -18.08
CA SER A 224 13.62 -6.62 -18.61
C SER A 224 13.13 -5.21 -18.95
N GLU A 225 12.43 -5.08 -20.09
CA GLU A 225 11.73 -3.82 -20.47
C GLU A 225 10.71 -3.39 -19.42
N MET A 226 10.18 -4.34 -18.64
CA MET A 226 9.21 -4.08 -17.58
C MET A 226 9.88 -3.93 -16.20
N ALA A 227 11.16 -3.59 -16.08
CA ALA A 227 11.79 -3.41 -14.77
C ALA A 227 11.35 -2.09 -14.08
N PRO A 228 11.02 -2.11 -12.77
CA PRO A 228 10.77 -0.88 -12.02
C PRO A 228 12.08 -0.14 -11.73
N ILE A 229 11.99 1.10 -11.25
CA ILE A 229 13.16 1.79 -10.71
C ILE A 229 13.54 1.13 -9.39
N ILE A 230 14.76 0.59 -9.29
CA ILE A 230 15.25 -0.07 -8.07
C ILE A 230 16.14 0.90 -7.30
N ILE A 231 15.81 1.10 -6.03
CA ILE A 231 16.61 1.87 -5.08
C ILE A 231 17.12 0.89 -4.01
N LEU A 232 18.43 0.77 -3.90
CA LEU A 232 19.09 -0.08 -2.92
C LEU A 232 19.68 0.80 -1.81
N ALA A 233 19.42 0.45 -0.55
CA ALA A 233 20.04 1.09 0.60
C ALA A 233 20.97 0.11 1.32
N SER A 234 22.17 0.59 1.66
CA SER A 234 23.15 -0.14 2.46
C SER A 234 23.84 0.80 3.44
N ASN A 235 23.96 0.35 4.68
CA ASN A 235 24.67 1.03 5.77
C ASN A 235 26.06 0.43 6.02
N ARG A 236 26.55 -0.46 5.13
CA ARG A 236 27.87 -1.11 5.25
C ARG A 236 28.88 -0.54 4.26
N GLY A 237 30.12 -0.38 4.74
CA GLY A 237 31.29 -0.03 3.94
C GLY A 237 31.78 -1.22 3.11
N PHE A 238 32.72 -2.01 3.61
CA PHE A 238 33.07 -3.31 3.01
C PHE A 238 32.39 -4.44 3.78
N SER A 239 31.74 -5.36 3.06
CA SER A 239 31.09 -6.52 3.67
C SER A 239 31.26 -7.75 2.80
N LYS A 240 31.29 -8.92 3.43
CA LYS A 240 31.28 -10.21 2.75
C LYS A 240 29.93 -10.39 2.05
N ILE A 241 29.95 -10.77 0.76
CA ILE A 241 28.74 -11.11 0.01
C ILE A 241 28.25 -12.46 0.52
N ARG A 242 27.02 -12.52 1.03
CA ARG A 242 26.47 -13.76 1.60
C ARG A 242 26.45 -14.86 0.55
N GLY A 243 26.85 -16.07 0.97
CA GLY A 243 26.99 -17.22 0.07
C GLY A 243 28.32 -17.33 -0.66
N THR A 244 29.26 -16.39 -0.45
CA THR A 244 30.60 -16.42 -1.06
C THR A 244 31.68 -16.03 -0.05
N ASP A 245 32.96 -16.24 -0.37
CA ASP A 245 34.11 -15.75 0.40
C ASP A 245 34.60 -14.35 -0.03
N ILE A 246 33.87 -13.69 -0.92
CA ILE A 246 34.26 -12.42 -1.52
C ILE A 246 33.79 -11.26 -0.63
N THR A 247 34.69 -10.33 -0.35
CA THR A 247 34.36 -9.06 0.31
C THR A 247 34.28 -7.96 -0.74
N ALA A 248 33.19 -7.19 -0.74
CA ALA A 248 32.95 -6.14 -1.71
C ALA A 248 32.37 -4.88 -1.04
N PRO A 249 32.48 -3.70 -1.68
CA PRO A 249 31.79 -2.50 -1.24
C PRO A 249 30.29 -2.75 -1.08
N HIS A 250 29.70 -2.24 -0.01
CA HIS A 250 28.30 -2.36 0.36
C HIS A 250 27.76 -3.79 0.51
N GLY A 251 28.62 -4.82 0.41
CA GLY A 251 28.21 -6.22 0.32
C GLY A 251 27.54 -6.58 -1.01
N ILE A 252 27.77 -5.79 -2.07
CA ILE A 252 27.16 -5.97 -3.39
C ILE A 252 28.24 -6.45 -4.38
N PRO A 253 27.95 -7.42 -5.26
CA PRO A 253 28.85 -7.84 -6.33
C PRO A 253 29.30 -6.67 -7.22
N LEU A 254 30.57 -6.66 -7.63
CA LEU A 254 31.16 -5.56 -8.41
C LEU A 254 30.48 -5.38 -9.77
N ASP A 255 30.06 -6.49 -10.41
CA ASP A 255 29.34 -6.48 -11.69
C ASP A 255 27.99 -5.77 -11.62
N LEU A 256 27.32 -5.86 -10.47
CA LEU A 256 26.09 -5.14 -10.23
C LEU A 256 26.38 -3.69 -9.82
N LEU A 257 27.37 -3.45 -8.95
CA LEU A 257 27.76 -2.08 -8.56
C LEU A 257 28.12 -1.20 -9.75
N ASP A 258 28.82 -1.75 -10.76
CA ASP A 258 29.18 -1.02 -11.99
C ASP A 258 27.95 -0.57 -12.81
N ARG A 259 26.78 -1.20 -12.59
CA ARG A 259 25.50 -0.84 -13.23
C ARG A 259 24.67 0.16 -12.42
N LEU A 260 25.08 0.48 -11.19
CA LEU A 260 24.31 1.32 -10.27
C LEU A 260 24.86 2.75 -10.20
N LEU A 261 23.98 3.71 -9.96
CA LEU A 261 24.34 5.06 -9.57
C LEU A 261 24.36 5.14 -8.05
N ILE A 262 25.50 5.54 -7.48
CA ILE A 262 25.68 5.61 -6.02
C ILE A 262 25.45 7.06 -5.58
N ILE A 263 24.48 7.24 -4.68
CA ILE A 263 24.25 8.50 -3.97
C ILE A 263 24.84 8.36 -2.56
N THR A 264 25.85 9.17 -2.23
CA THR A 264 26.44 9.21 -0.90
C THR A 264 25.73 10.24 -0.03
N THR A 265 25.44 9.89 1.23
CA THR A 265 24.88 10.80 2.22
C THR A 265 25.99 11.34 3.13
N GLU A 266 25.88 12.60 3.55
CA GLU A 266 26.80 13.22 4.51
C GLU A 266 26.25 13.17 5.94
N SER A 267 27.11 13.37 6.92
CA SER A 267 26.69 13.45 8.32
C SER A 267 26.03 14.79 8.59
N TYR A 268 24.95 14.78 9.39
CA TYR A 268 24.26 16.00 9.79
C TYR A 268 25.14 16.89 10.67
N THR A 269 25.01 18.19 10.47
CA THR A 269 25.56 19.23 11.36
C THR A 269 24.77 19.30 12.68
N PRO A 270 25.34 19.84 13.77
CA PRO A 270 24.62 20.03 15.03
C PRO A 270 23.32 20.85 14.87
N GLU A 271 23.32 21.85 13.99
CA GLU A 271 22.16 22.69 13.67
C GLU A 271 21.05 21.90 12.98
N GLU A 272 21.41 21.00 12.05
CA GLU A 272 20.46 20.08 11.41
C GLU A 272 19.91 19.06 12.41
N ILE A 273 20.77 18.48 13.27
CA ILE A 273 20.36 17.57 14.34
C ILE A 273 19.33 18.25 15.26
N LYS A 274 19.60 19.48 15.69
CA LYS A 274 18.67 20.29 16.47
C LYS A 274 17.31 20.44 15.77
N THR A 275 17.33 20.84 14.51
CA THR A 275 16.12 21.03 13.71
C THR A 275 15.31 19.73 13.58
N ILE A 276 15.98 18.60 13.35
CA ILE A 276 15.33 17.29 13.28
C ILE A 276 14.69 16.92 14.62
N ILE A 277 15.37 17.15 15.74
CA ILE A 277 14.83 16.88 17.09
C ILE A 277 13.59 17.73 17.35
N GLU A 278 13.61 19.02 17.00
CA GLU A 278 12.47 19.93 17.13
C GLU A 278 11.25 19.44 16.33
N ILE A 279 11.45 19.03 15.07
CA ILE A 279 10.39 18.47 14.22
C ILE A 279 9.82 17.19 14.84
N ARG A 280 10.68 16.27 15.30
CA ARG A 280 10.24 14.99 15.90
C ARG A 280 9.50 15.18 17.23
N ALA A 281 9.92 16.13 18.04
CA ALA A 281 9.24 16.47 19.28
C ALA A 281 7.85 17.05 18.98
N ALA A 282 7.74 17.96 18.01
CA ALA A 282 6.47 18.53 17.58
C ALA A 282 5.51 17.47 17.02
N GLU A 283 5.98 16.57 16.15
CA GLU A 283 5.21 15.45 15.61
C GLU A 283 4.67 14.53 16.72
N SER A 284 5.47 14.32 17.78
CA SER A 284 5.10 13.50 18.94
C SER A 284 4.27 14.26 19.98
N GLY A 285 3.97 15.55 19.77
CA GLY A 285 3.26 16.39 20.74
C GLY A 285 4.02 16.67 22.03
N ILE A 286 5.36 16.55 22.01
CA ILE A 286 6.22 16.75 23.18
C ILE A 286 6.74 18.19 23.16
N THR A 287 6.47 18.93 24.24
CA THR A 287 7.02 20.29 24.41
C THR A 287 8.38 20.19 25.09
N LEU A 288 9.40 20.80 24.49
CA LEU A 288 10.77 20.82 24.99
C LEU A 288 11.16 22.25 25.40
N SER A 289 11.86 22.38 26.54
CA SER A 289 12.58 23.62 26.88
C SER A 289 13.79 23.83 25.95
N ARG A 290 14.25 25.08 25.82
CA ARG A 290 15.42 25.42 24.98
C ARG A 290 16.67 24.66 25.41
N ASP A 291 16.91 24.59 26.72
CA ASP A 291 18.08 23.92 27.28
C ASP A 291 18.00 22.39 27.09
N ALA A 292 16.79 21.81 27.14
CA ALA A 292 16.59 20.39 26.85
C ALA A 292 16.88 20.06 25.38
N ILE A 293 16.51 20.95 24.44
CA ILE A 293 16.84 20.80 23.02
C ILE A 293 18.36 20.81 22.85
N GLU A 294 19.07 21.79 23.43
CA GLU A 294 20.53 21.86 23.36
C GLU A 294 21.18 20.60 23.92
N LYS A 295 20.66 20.07 25.05
CA LYS A 295 21.17 18.84 25.64
C LYS A 295 20.95 17.62 24.74
N LEU A 296 19.77 17.50 24.13
CA LEU A 296 19.46 16.42 23.18
C LEU A 296 20.30 16.54 21.90
N THR A 297 20.55 17.75 21.41
CA THR A 297 21.45 17.99 20.28
C THR A 297 22.86 17.56 20.61
N GLN A 298 23.39 17.93 21.79
CA GLN A 298 24.70 17.48 22.25
C GLN A 298 24.78 15.94 22.27
N LEU A 299 23.80 15.27 22.87
CA LEU A 299 23.73 13.80 22.91
C LEU A 299 23.60 13.19 21.51
N GLY A 300 22.92 13.86 20.59
CA GLY A 300 22.79 13.46 19.19
C GLY A 300 24.10 13.54 18.41
N THR A 301 24.92 14.56 18.70
CA THR A 301 26.24 14.76 18.11
C THR A 301 27.30 13.83 18.71
N GLU A 302 27.30 13.64 20.03
CA GLU A 302 28.28 12.78 20.73
C GLU A 302 28.01 11.29 20.50
N ASN A 303 26.74 10.89 20.42
CA ASN A 303 26.34 9.49 20.31
C ASN A 303 25.72 9.20 18.93
N SER A 304 24.41 9.42 18.79
CA SER A 304 23.70 9.30 17.52
C SER A 304 22.37 10.03 17.54
N LEU A 305 21.94 10.53 16.39
CA LEU A 305 20.61 11.13 16.22
C LEU A 305 19.49 10.18 16.65
N ARG A 306 19.61 8.88 16.34
CA ARG A 306 18.62 7.86 16.73
C ARG A 306 18.48 7.79 18.25
N TYR A 307 19.60 7.77 18.97
CA TYR A 307 19.60 7.76 20.43
C TYR A 307 18.94 9.00 21.01
N ALA A 308 19.29 10.20 20.52
CA ALA A 308 18.68 11.45 20.96
C ALA A 308 17.15 11.49 20.73
N ILE A 309 16.68 11.02 19.56
CA ILE A 309 15.24 10.93 19.27
C ILE A 309 14.55 9.92 20.20
N GLN A 310 15.17 8.76 20.44
CA GLN A 310 14.61 7.74 21.33
C GLN A 310 14.51 8.20 22.78
N LEU A 311 15.36 9.15 23.22
CA LEU A 311 15.29 9.74 24.56
C LEU A 311 14.08 10.67 24.76
N LEU A 312 13.43 11.16 23.69
CA LEU A 312 12.27 12.05 23.80
C LEU A 312 11.13 11.43 24.60
N ALA A 313 10.78 10.18 24.31
CA ALA A 313 9.69 9.47 24.99
C ALA A 313 9.95 9.26 26.49
N PRO A 314 11.09 8.65 26.94
CA PRO A 314 11.36 8.50 28.36
C PRO A 314 11.56 9.84 29.08
N ALA A 315 12.15 10.87 28.44
CA ALA A 315 12.24 12.21 29.02
C ALA A 315 10.84 12.82 29.24
N PHE A 316 9.91 12.62 28.30
CA PHE A 316 8.53 13.08 28.46
C PHE A 316 7.79 12.38 29.59
N GLU A 317 8.00 11.07 29.79
CA GLU A 317 7.45 10.36 30.94
C GLU A 317 8.01 10.87 32.27
N TYR A 318 9.30 11.27 32.33
CA TYR A 318 9.86 11.92 33.52
C TYR A 318 9.25 13.29 33.78
N ALA A 319 9.04 14.10 32.74
CA ALA A 319 8.36 15.38 32.88
C ALA A 319 6.95 15.20 33.47
N LYS A 320 6.19 14.20 32.98
CA LYS A 320 4.87 13.84 33.52
C LYS A 320 4.92 13.42 34.99
N LEU A 321 5.91 12.63 35.40
CA LEU A 321 6.08 12.24 36.80
C LEU A 321 6.33 13.45 37.72
N ARG A 322 6.91 14.51 37.18
CA ARG A 322 7.09 15.80 37.87
C ARG A 322 5.86 16.72 37.78
N ASN A 323 4.76 16.23 37.21
CA ASN A 323 3.54 16.99 36.87
C ASN A 323 3.80 18.18 35.92
N SER A 324 4.79 18.06 35.03
CA SER A 324 5.07 19.02 33.96
C SER A 324 4.69 18.44 32.60
N GLY A 325 4.11 19.25 31.72
CA GLY A 325 3.92 18.92 30.30
C GLY A 325 5.13 19.30 29.43
N ASN A 326 6.12 19.97 30.01
CA ASN A 326 7.32 20.46 29.33
C ASN A 326 8.55 19.70 29.82
N VAL A 327 9.34 19.19 28.87
CA VAL A 327 10.57 18.45 29.14
C VAL A 327 11.72 19.42 29.43
N GLU A 328 12.34 19.23 30.58
CA GLU A 328 13.50 20.00 31.03
C GLU A 328 14.79 19.17 30.95
N VAL A 329 15.94 19.83 31.12
CA VAL A 329 17.26 19.18 31.04
C VAL A 329 17.38 18.02 32.03
N GLU A 330 16.81 18.16 33.22
CA GLU A 330 16.85 17.12 34.26
C GLU A 330 16.15 15.82 33.82
N ASP A 331 15.07 15.93 33.02
CA ASP A 331 14.34 14.79 32.49
C ASP A 331 15.18 14.04 31.44
N VAL A 332 15.84 14.80 30.56
CA VAL A 332 16.74 14.26 29.53
C VAL A 332 17.94 13.58 30.16
N GLU A 333 18.58 14.21 31.16
CA GLU A 333 19.72 13.64 31.87
C GLU A 333 19.34 12.38 32.65
N ARG A 334 18.15 12.37 33.25
CA ARG A 334 17.64 11.19 33.95
C ARG A 334 17.38 10.04 32.99
N ALA A 335 16.83 10.32 31.81
CA ALA A 335 16.66 9.31 30.76
C ALA A 335 18.02 8.78 30.26
N ALA A 336 18.97 9.67 29.98
CA ALA A 336 20.30 9.30 29.49
C ALA A 336 21.14 8.51 30.50
N LYS A 337 20.91 8.70 31.81
CA LYS A 337 21.55 7.89 32.87
C LYS A 337 21.11 6.42 32.88
N ILE A 338 19.89 6.14 32.41
CA ILE A 338 19.29 4.79 32.46
C ILE A 338 19.41 4.10 31.10
N PHE A 339 19.06 4.82 30.04
CA PHE A 339 19.13 4.31 28.68
C PHE A 339 20.47 4.73 28.06
N VAL A 340 21.42 3.80 28.02
CA VAL A 340 22.74 4.02 27.44
C VAL A 340 22.74 3.79 25.93
N ASP A 341 23.63 4.47 25.20
CA ASP A 341 23.79 4.25 23.76
C ASP A 341 24.55 2.94 23.46
N VAL A 342 24.58 2.55 22.18
CA VAL A 342 25.22 1.30 21.73
C VAL A 342 26.72 1.27 22.04
N GLY A 343 27.42 2.40 21.95
CA GLY A 343 28.84 2.52 22.27
C GLY A 343 29.11 2.29 23.75
N GLN A 344 28.39 2.99 24.63
CA GLN A 344 28.47 2.77 26.08
C GLN A 344 28.08 1.35 26.48
N SER A 345 27.03 0.79 25.88
CA SER A 345 26.61 -0.60 26.10
C SER A 345 27.72 -1.59 25.69
N SER A 346 28.38 -1.35 24.56
CA SER A 346 29.48 -2.20 24.08
C SER A 346 30.68 -2.17 25.03
N VAL A 347 31.03 -1.00 25.57
CA VAL A 347 32.09 -0.86 26.58
C VAL A 347 31.71 -1.58 27.87
N TYR A 348 30.46 -1.47 28.29
CA TYR A 348 29.95 -2.18 29.47
C TYR A 348 30.03 -3.70 29.29
N LEU A 349 29.61 -4.22 28.13
CA LEU A 349 29.67 -5.67 27.84
C LEU A 349 31.11 -6.18 27.82
N LYS A 350 32.05 -5.45 27.20
CA LYS A 350 33.47 -5.81 27.22
C LYS A 350 34.04 -5.88 28.64
N LYS A 351 33.66 -4.96 29.52
CA LYS A 351 34.12 -4.95 30.92
C LYS A 351 33.68 -6.21 31.68
N TRP A 352 32.55 -6.80 31.32
CA TRP A 352 31.96 -7.95 32.00
C TRP A 352 32.02 -9.24 31.20
N GLU A 353 32.81 -9.27 30.12
CA GLU A 353 32.90 -10.38 29.16
C GLU A 353 33.11 -11.74 29.84
N GLU A 354 33.98 -11.81 30.84
CA GLU A 354 34.27 -13.04 31.60
C GLU A 354 33.07 -13.62 32.38
N LYS A 355 32.07 -12.79 32.69
CA LYS A 355 30.84 -13.20 33.39
C LYS A 355 29.67 -13.43 32.45
N LEU A 356 29.81 -13.03 31.19
CA LEU A 356 28.80 -13.22 30.17
C LEU A 356 28.99 -14.58 29.52
N LEU A 357 27.88 -15.22 29.13
CA LEU A 357 27.94 -16.44 28.35
C LEU A 357 28.47 -16.08 26.96
N LEU A 358 29.64 -16.62 26.61
CA LEU A 358 30.07 -16.70 25.23
C LEU A 358 29.17 -17.74 24.55
N MET A 359 28.43 -17.31 23.54
CA MET A 359 27.55 -18.19 22.76
C MET A 359 28.33 -18.94 21.69
#